data_AF-A0A327VKD8-F1
#
_entry.id   AF-A0A327VKD8-F1
#
_cell.length_a   1.000
_cell.length_b   1.000
_cell.length_c   1.000
_cell.angle_alpha   90.00
_cell.angle_beta   90.00
_cell.angle_gamma   90.00
#
_symmetry.space_group_name_H-M   'P 1'
#
loop_
_entity.id
_entity.type
_entity.pdbx_description
1 polymer ?
#
loop_
_entity_poly.entity_id
_entity_poly.type
_entity_poly.pdbx_seq_one_letter_code
_entity_poly.pdbx_strand_id
1 'polypeptide(L)'
;MAERADVLRGLAVDGRDSAPADLCVLAADLGMLTADVLVVAGHEVPTRLLPPRRSSEAMRGFGYRVTHCDHAALASLRDFVLALPETDHVSALAGPERVEETGASTARFSRTLDGLMRNRGLTALTMPFTGLSTSTVLCMLHGRPLRLQQLKAMAGPIGWTLQDLAAVAGVPLGEFDDCSVLCRHVGEVFIAAVRLDTEQLILAGAEADRLSGRVDQGMWQPVAYGLRETCPD
;
A
#
# COMPACT_ATOMS: atom_id res chain seq x y z
N MET A 1 17.09 9.17 -18.44
CA MET A 1 16.64 8.18 -17.45
C MET A 1 15.30 7.65 -17.92
N ALA A 2 15.08 6.34 -17.92
CA ALA A 2 13.76 5.79 -18.23
C ALA A 2 12.74 6.28 -17.18
N GLU A 3 11.51 6.53 -17.60
CA GLU A 3 10.44 6.89 -16.68
C GLU A 3 10.16 5.72 -15.73
N ARG A 4 9.93 5.99 -14.43
CA ARG A 4 9.75 4.94 -13.40
C ARG A 4 8.71 3.88 -13.81
N ALA A 5 7.62 4.32 -14.43
CA ALA A 5 6.55 3.46 -14.92
C ALA A 5 7.03 2.45 -15.98
N ASP A 6 7.94 2.83 -16.88
CA ASP A 6 8.49 1.93 -17.90
C ASP A 6 9.41 0.88 -17.29
N VAL A 7 10.21 1.27 -16.30
CA VAL A 7 11.06 0.34 -15.53
C VAL A 7 10.19 -0.70 -14.81
N LEU A 8 9.13 -0.25 -14.12
CA LEU A 8 8.22 -1.15 -13.42
C LEU A 8 7.44 -2.06 -14.37
N ARG A 9 7.07 -1.58 -15.56
CA ARG A 9 6.45 -2.40 -16.61
C ARG A 9 7.38 -3.52 -17.05
N GLY A 10 8.64 -3.20 -17.36
CA GLY A 10 9.64 -4.21 -17.73
C GLY A 10 9.87 -5.21 -16.60
N LEU A 11 9.95 -4.73 -15.37
CA LEU A 11 10.12 -5.58 -14.19
C LEU A 11 8.94 -6.54 -13.97
N ALA A 12 7.71 -6.10 -14.22
CA ALA A 12 6.53 -6.96 -14.15
C ALA A 12 6.49 -8.06 -15.23
N VAL A 13 7.28 -7.93 -16.30
CA VAL A 13 7.38 -8.93 -17.38
C VAL A 13 8.55 -9.86 -17.14
N ASP A 14 9.74 -9.31 -16.90
CA ASP A 14 11.03 -10.03 -16.94
C ASP A 14 11.80 -9.99 -15.60
N GLY A 15 11.24 -9.40 -14.55
CA GLY A 15 11.95 -9.15 -13.29
C GLY A 15 12.40 -10.41 -12.54
N ARG A 16 11.85 -11.58 -12.87
CA ARG A 16 12.26 -12.87 -12.27
C ARG A 16 13.72 -13.22 -12.57
N ASP A 17 14.24 -12.75 -13.70
CA ASP A 17 15.62 -13.03 -14.12
C ASP A 17 16.64 -12.09 -13.45
N SER A 18 16.16 -11.04 -12.78
CA SER A 18 17.01 -10.08 -12.06
C SER A 18 17.43 -10.63 -10.70
N ALA A 19 18.69 -10.43 -10.31
CA ALA A 19 19.16 -10.86 -9.00
C ALA A 19 18.54 -9.97 -7.89
N PRO A 20 18.14 -10.53 -6.73
CA PRO A 20 17.56 -9.74 -5.64
C PRO A 20 18.44 -8.58 -5.15
N ALA A 21 19.77 -8.72 -5.23
CA ALA A 21 20.71 -7.65 -4.86
C ALA A 21 20.59 -6.42 -5.78
N ASP A 22 20.47 -6.66 -7.09
CA ASP A 22 20.29 -5.58 -8.09
C ASP A 22 18.94 -4.89 -7.90
N LEU A 23 17.90 -5.65 -7.54
CA LEU A 23 16.57 -5.11 -7.23
C LEU A 23 16.58 -4.23 -5.98
N CYS A 24 17.47 -4.48 -5.00
CA CYS A 24 17.62 -3.60 -3.84
C CYS A 24 18.21 -2.23 -4.25
N VAL A 25 19.20 -2.23 -5.14
CA VAL A 25 19.79 -1.00 -5.68
C VAL A 25 18.76 -0.24 -6.50
N LEU A 26 18.05 -0.94 -7.39
CA LEU A 26 16.98 -0.35 -8.19
C LEU A 26 15.88 0.28 -7.34
N ALA A 27 15.50 -0.35 -6.22
CA ALA A 27 14.52 0.22 -5.31
C ALA A 27 14.96 1.57 -4.74
N ALA A 28 16.23 1.71 -4.37
CA ALA A 28 16.78 2.98 -3.90
C ALA A 28 16.75 4.05 -5.01
N ASP A 29 17.15 3.69 -6.24
CA ASP A 29 17.13 4.60 -7.39
C ASP A 29 15.72 5.09 -7.75
N LEU A 30 14.72 4.23 -7.59
CA LEU A 30 13.31 4.57 -7.85
C LEU A 30 12.62 5.28 -6.67
N GLY A 31 13.27 5.39 -5.52
CA GLY A 31 12.68 5.90 -4.28
C GLY A 31 11.52 5.04 -3.78
N MET A 32 11.64 3.71 -3.89
CA MET A 32 10.59 2.74 -3.55
C MET A 32 11.05 1.76 -2.48
N LEU A 33 10.09 1.09 -1.83
CA LEU A 33 10.41 0.00 -0.92
C LEU A 33 11.04 -1.18 -1.68
N THR A 34 12.13 -1.73 -1.15
CA THR A 34 12.73 -2.97 -1.69
C THR A 34 11.72 -4.11 -1.76
N ALA A 35 10.86 -4.24 -0.75
CA ALA A 35 9.79 -5.23 -0.73
C ALA A 35 8.83 -5.09 -1.93
N ASP A 36 8.59 -3.86 -2.40
CA ASP A 36 7.69 -3.60 -3.52
C ASP A 36 8.31 -3.98 -4.85
N VAL A 37 9.57 -3.59 -5.06
CA VAL A 37 10.32 -3.96 -6.26
C VAL A 37 10.45 -5.48 -6.37
N LEU A 38 10.71 -6.18 -5.25
CA LEU A 38 10.73 -7.64 -5.21
C LEU A 38 9.37 -8.25 -5.60
N VAL A 39 8.27 -7.72 -5.07
CA VAL A 39 6.91 -8.20 -5.41
C VAL A 39 6.58 -7.99 -6.90
N VAL A 40 6.92 -6.83 -7.45
CA VAL A 40 6.69 -6.52 -8.87
C VAL A 40 7.50 -7.45 -9.76
N ALA A 41 8.75 -7.71 -9.39
CA ALA A 41 9.65 -8.62 -10.08
C ALA A 41 9.25 -10.11 -9.91
N GLY A 42 8.26 -10.42 -9.08
CA GLY A 42 7.80 -11.79 -8.83
C GLY A 42 8.72 -12.59 -7.90
N HIS A 43 9.55 -11.93 -7.10
CA HIS A 43 10.40 -12.55 -6.08
C HIS A 43 9.68 -12.64 -4.74
N GLU A 44 10.10 -13.60 -3.92
CA GLU A 44 9.69 -13.67 -2.53
C GLU A 44 10.25 -12.48 -1.75
N VAL A 45 9.44 -11.88 -0.87
CA VAL A 45 9.89 -10.81 0.02
C VAL A 45 10.49 -11.41 1.28
N PRO A 46 11.76 -11.11 1.62
CA PRO A 46 12.35 -11.53 2.87
C PRO A 46 11.50 -11.08 4.07
N THR A 47 11.28 -11.97 5.04
CA THR A 47 10.44 -11.69 6.22
C THR A 47 10.91 -10.46 7.00
N ARG A 48 12.22 -10.19 7.02
CA ARG A 48 12.80 -8.97 7.61
C ARG A 48 12.35 -7.66 6.95
N LEU A 49 11.75 -7.68 5.77
CA LEU A 49 11.18 -6.52 5.09
C LEU A 49 9.66 -6.43 5.26
N LEU A 50 9.03 -7.47 5.81
CA LEU A 50 7.60 -7.51 6.06
C LEU A 50 7.26 -6.93 7.44
N PRO A 51 6.04 -6.40 7.60
CA PRO A 51 5.55 -5.98 8.90
C PRO A 51 5.55 -7.11 9.94
N PRO A 52 5.76 -6.80 11.24
CA PRO A 52 5.53 -7.77 12.30
C PRO A 52 4.06 -8.17 12.38
N ARG A 53 3.77 -9.24 13.11
CA ARG A 53 2.39 -9.66 13.36
C ARG A 53 1.67 -8.58 14.17
N ARG A 54 0.52 -8.13 13.67
CA ARG A 54 -0.31 -7.08 14.28
C ARG A 54 -1.73 -7.54 14.47
N SER A 55 -2.43 -6.95 15.44
CA SER A 55 -3.87 -7.08 15.54
C SER A 55 -4.57 -6.48 14.32
N SER A 56 -5.45 -7.24 13.68
CA SER A 56 -6.31 -6.73 12.60
C SER A 56 -7.20 -5.58 13.07
N GLU A 57 -7.60 -5.59 14.35
CA GLU A 57 -8.37 -4.50 14.96
C GLU A 57 -7.54 -3.22 15.06
N ALA A 58 -6.29 -3.34 15.52
CA ALA A 58 -5.37 -2.20 15.60
C ALA A 58 -5.08 -1.63 14.20
N MET A 59 -4.86 -2.48 13.19
CA MET A 59 -4.69 -2.02 11.80
C MET A 59 -5.93 -1.30 11.26
N ARG A 60 -7.14 -1.82 11.50
CA ARG A 60 -8.39 -1.16 11.10
C ARG A 60 -8.58 0.17 11.80
N GLY A 61 -8.35 0.20 13.12
CA GLY A 61 -8.46 1.40 13.93
C GLY A 61 -7.44 2.45 13.50
N PHE A 62 -6.20 2.06 13.24
CA PHE A 62 -5.17 2.95 12.72
C PHE A 62 -5.56 3.53 11.36
N GLY A 63 -5.87 2.65 10.39
CA GLY A 63 -6.21 3.10 9.04
C GLY A 63 -7.44 4.01 8.98
N TYR A 64 -8.44 3.74 9.82
CA TYR A 64 -9.59 4.63 9.96
C TYR A 64 -9.20 6.03 10.44
N ARG A 65 -8.37 6.14 11.48
CA ARG A 65 -7.98 7.46 12.01
C ARG A 65 -7.10 8.24 11.04
N VAL A 66 -6.18 7.57 10.35
CA VAL A 66 -5.32 8.16 9.31
C VAL A 66 -6.16 8.83 8.22
N THR A 67 -7.28 8.23 7.81
CA THR A 67 -8.12 8.81 6.73
C THR A 67 -8.83 10.11 7.09
N HIS A 68 -8.79 10.55 8.34
CA HIS A 68 -9.32 11.87 8.77
C HIS A 68 -8.24 12.94 8.89
N CYS A 69 -6.97 12.60 8.72
CA CYS A 69 -5.88 13.57 8.73
C CYS A 69 -5.82 14.30 7.39
N ASP A 70 -5.75 15.63 7.41
CA ASP A 70 -5.38 16.42 6.23
C ASP A 70 -3.90 16.22 5.86
N HIS A 71 -3.43 16.89 4.81
CA HIS A 71 -2.04 16.74 4.33
C HIS A 71 -0.99 17.11 5.40
N ALA A 72 -1.20 18.18 6.16
CA ALA A 72 -0.25 18.62 7.18
C ALA A 72 -0.24 17.65 8.37
N ALA A 73 -1.41 17.17 8.77
CA ALA A 73 -1.56 16.13 9.78
C ALA A 73 -0.93 14.81 9.35
N LEU A 74 -1.09 14.38 8.08
CA LEU A 74 -0.46 13.17 7.55
C LEU A 74 1.06 13.26 7.55
N ALA A 75 1.63 14.41 7.15
CA ALA A 75 3.08 14.63 7.22
C ALA A 75 3.58 14.56 8.68
N SER A 76 2.90 15.24 9.60
CA SER A 76 3.24 15.23 11.03
C SER A 76 3.13 13.84 11.63
N LEU A 77 2.10 13.08 11.25
CA LEU A 77 1.90 11.70 11.70
C LEU A 77 2.98 10.76 11.16
N ARG A 78 3.39 10.93 9.89
CA ARG A 78 4.50 10.18 9.31
C ARG A 78 5.78 10.39 10.11
N ASP A 79 6.09 11.64 10.44
CA ASP A 79 7.29 12.00 11.20
C ASP A 79 7.22 11.45 12.64
N PHE A 80 6.04 11.50 13.27
CA PHE A 80 5.81 10.85 14.57
C PHE A 80 6.05 9.34 14.52
N VAL A 81 5.50 8.66 13.51
CA VAL A 81 5.65 7.21 13.32
C VAL A 81 7.13 6.83 13.14
N LEU A 82 7.88 7.61 12.36
CA LEU A 82 9.31 7.40 12.15
C LEU A 82 10.16 7.65 13.41
N ALA A 83 9.66 8.45 14.34
CA ALA A 83 10.33 8.74 15.61
C ALA A 83 10.07 7.68 16.70
N LEU A 84 9.11 6.77 16.50
CA LEU A 84 8.87 5.67 17.43
C LEU A 84 10.08 4.72 17.44
N PRO A 85 10.45 4.16 18.61
CA PRO A 85 11.58 3.26 18.71
C PRO A 85 11.37 2.02 17.84
N GLU A 86 12.42 1.58 17.15
CA GLU A 86 12.36 0.31 16.44
C GLU A 86 12.23 -0.82 17.46
N THR A 87 11.23 -1.67 17.27
CA THR A 87 11.07 -2.87 18.09
C THR A 87 11.69 -4.04 17.33
N ASP A 88 12.63 -4.74 17.98
CA ASP A 88 13.22 -5.97 17.46
C ASP A 88 12.14 -7.05 17.32
N HIS A 89 11.64 -7.27 16.11
CA HIS A 89 10.62 -8.28 15.84
C HIS A 89 11.14 -9.37 14.92
N VAL A 90 11.00 -10.62 15.37
CA VAL A 90 11.11 -11.80 14.50
C VAL A 90 9.82 -11.89 13.69
N SER A 91 9.88 -11.44 12.43
CA SER A 91 8.74 -11.47 11.52
C SER A 91 8.30 -12.92 11.26
N ALA A 92 7.03 -13.21 11.59
CA ALA A 92 6.44 -14.55 11.51
C ALA A 92 5.38 -14.68 10.40
N LEU A 93 5.47 -13.89 9.34
CA LEU A 93 4.68 -14.09 8.13
C LEU A 93 5.49 -14.94 7.15
N ALA A 94 5.33 -16.25 7.23
CA ALA A 94 5.79 -17.17 6.20
C ALA A 94 5.14 -16.77 4.86
N GLY A 95 5.98 -16.58 3.84
CA GLY A 95 5.51 -16.31 2.48
C GLY A 95 4.65 -17.47 1.95
N PRO A 96 3.72 -17.22 1.02
CA PRO A 96 3.03 -18.30 0.33
C PRO A 96 4.05 -19.21 -0.38
N GLU A 97 3.78 -20.51 -0.40
CA GLU A 97 4.54 -21.51 -1.16
C GLU A 97 4.67 -21.10 -2.63
N ARG A 98 5.85 -21.38 -3.19
CA ARG A 98 6.17 -21.21 -4.61
C ARG A 98 5.15 -21.95 -5.48
N VAL A 99 4.37 -21.20 -6.24
CA VAL A 99 3.58 -21.74 -7.35
C VAL A 99 4.29 -21.35 -8.65
N GLU A 100 4.72 -22.35 -9.42
CA GLU A 100 5.27 -22.16 -10.76
C GLU A 100 4.25 -21.44 -11.66
N GLU A 101 4.71 -20.42 -12.40
CA GLU A 101 3.84 -19.53 -13.15
C GLU A 101 3.55 -20.07 -14.55
N THR A 102 2.31 -20.44 -14.80
CA THR A 102 1.69 -20.52 -16.13
C THR A 102 0.34 -19.80 -16.07
N GLY A 103 0.26 -18.52 -16.45
CA GLY A 103 -1.04 -17.80 -16.44
C GLY A 103 -0.99 -16.31 -16.82
N ALA A 104 -2.11 -15.83 -17.39
CA ALA A 104 -2.34 -14.50 -17.98
C ALA A 104 -2.03 -13.29 -17.07
N SER A 105 -1.78 -12.12 -17.67
CA SER A 105 -1.34 -10.86 -16.99
C SER A 105 -2.19 -10.47 -15.77
N THR A 106 -3.50 -10.73 -15.79
CA THR A 106 -4.40 -10.41 -14.67
C THR A 106 -4.09 -11.21 -13.40
N ALA A 107 -3.69 -12.48 -13.53
CA ALA A 107 -3.33 -13.32 -12.38
C ALA A 107 -2.01 -12.85 -11.74
N ARG A 108 -1.06 -12.38 -12.56
CA ARG A 108 0.19 -11.79 -12.09
C ARG A 108 -0.07 -10.51 -11.31
N PHE A 109 -0.81 -9.56 -11.90
CA PHE A 109 -1.11 -8.31 -11.22
C PHE A 109 -1.84 -8.53 -9.88
N SER A 110 -2.75 -9.50 -9.81
CA SER A 110 -3.48 -9.79 -8.56
C SER A 110 -2.54 -10.19 -7.42
N ARG A 111 -1.52 -11.00 -7.72
CA ARG A 111 -0.46 -11.35 -6.76
C ARG A 111 0.41 -10.14 -6.40
N THR A 112 0.74 -9.32 -7.41
CA THR A 112 1.49 -8.08 -7.17
C THR A 112 0.71 -7.17 -6.22
N LEU A 113 -0.57 -6.93 -6.48
CA LEU A 113 -1.42 -6.10 -5.61
C LEU A 113 -1.54 -6.68 -4.19
N ASP A 114 -1.75 -7.98 -4.05
CA ASP A 114 -1.78 -8.68 -2.75
C ASP A 114 -0.44 -8.50 -1.99
N GLY A 115 0.70 -8.67 -2.68
CA GLY A 115 2.02 -8.44 -2.11
C GLY A 115 2.24 -6.99 -1.69
N LEU A 116 1.86 -6.02 -2.53
CA LEU A 116 1.95 -4.59 -2.21
C LEU A 116 1.12 -4.25 -0.97
N MET A 117 -0.09 -4.78 -0.83
CA MET A 117 -0.92 -4.60 0.37
C MET A 117 -0.26 -5.22 1.60
N ARG A 118 0.23 -6.47 1.50
CA ARG A 118 0.89 -7.17 2.63
C ARG A 118 2.16 -6.48 3.09
N ASN A 119 2.92 -5.87 2.19
CA ASN A 119 4.11 -5.09 2.54
C ASN A 119 3.79 -3.93 3.51
N ARG A 120 2.53 -3.45 3.59
CA ARG A 120 2.05 -2.46 4.59
C ARG A 120 1.30 -3.09 5.77
N GLY A 121 1.09 -4.40 5.76
CA GLY A 121 0.25 -5.10 6.74
C GLY A 121 -1.24 -4.95 6.45
N LEU A 122 -1.58 -4.57 5.22
CA LEU A 122 -2.95 -4.39 4.76
C LEU A 122 -3.51 -5.71 4.22
N THR A 123 -4.82 -5.86 4.38
CA THR A 123 -5.63 -6.95 3.86
C THR A 123 -6.92 -6.36 3.31
N ALA A 124 -7.72 -7.14 2.58
CA ALA A 124 -9.05 -6.70 2.13
C ALA A 124 -10.01 -6.30 3.28
N LEU A 125 -9.70 -6.65 4.54
CA LEU A 125 -10.50 -6.28 5.72
C LEU A 125 -9.94 -5.10 6.50
N THR A 126 -8.64 -4.81 6.35
CA THR A 126 -7.93 -3.78 7.12
C THR A 126 -7.59 -2.54 6.28
N MET A 127 -7.80 -2.61 4.97
CA MET A 127 -7.56 -1.50 4.06
C MET A 127 -8.45 -0.28 4.38
N PRO A 128 -7.89 0.94 4.39
CA PRO A 128 -8.64 2.17 4.58
C PRO A 128 -9.36 2.53 3.27
N PHE A 129 -10.52 1.92 3.02
CA PHE A 129 -11.23 2.12 1.76
C PHE A 129 -11.88 3.50 1.66
N THR A 130 -11.59 4.21 0.57
CA THR A 130 -12.47 5.22 -0.02
C THR A 130 -13.08 4.66 -1.29
N GLY A 131 -14.40 4.44 -1.30
CA GLY A 131 -15.14 4.12 -2.53
C GLY A 131 -15.07 2.68 -3.06
N LEU A 132 -14.27 1.78 -2.46
CA LEU A 132 -14.29 0.35 -2.80
C LEU A 132 -14.88 -0.48 -1.66
N SER A 133 -15.75 -1.44 -2.01
CA SER A 133 -16.20 -2.45 -1.05
C SER A 133 -15.14 -3.55 -0.87
N THR A 134 -15.14 -4.22 0.29
CA THR A 134 -14.30 -5.39 0.54
C THR A 134 -14.47 -6.46 -0.55
N SER A 135 -15.70 -6.72 -1.01
CA SER A 135 -15.95 -7.69 -2.09
C SER A 135 -15.32 -7.27 -3.41
N THR A 136 -15.26 -5.97 -3.69
CA THR A 136 -14.57 -5.44 -4.88
C THR A 136 -13.07 -5.70 -4.78
N VAL A 137 -12.47 -5.46 -3.62
CA VAL A 137 -11.03 -5.68 -3.42
C VAL A 137 -10.70 -7.17 -3.49
N LEU A 138 -11.50 -8.04 -2.88
CA LEU A 138 -11.35 -9.49 -3.05
C LEU A 138 -11.43 -9.90 -4.53
N CYS A 139 -12.38 -9.34 -5.30
CA CYS A 139 -12.44 -9.60 -6.74
C CYS A 139 -11.15 -9.21 -7.47
N MET A 140 -10.55 -8.06 -7.11
CA MET A 140 -9.27 -7.63 -7.69
C MET A 140 -8.14 -8.61 -7.34
N LEU A 141 -8.08 -9.07 -6.09
CA LEU A 141 -7.06 -10.04 -5.64
C LEU A 141 -7.27 -11.44 -6.22
N HIS A 142 -8.45 -11.74 -6.76
CA HIS A 142 -8.79 -13.01 -7.42
C HIS A 142 -8.69 -12.96 -8.95
N GLY A 143 -8.06 -11.93 -9.54
CA GLY A 143 -7.83 -11.90 -10.99
C GLY A 143 -9.04 -11.56 -11.83
N ARG A 144 -10.05 -10.89 -11.26
CA ARG A 144 -11.16 -10.34 -12.06
C ARG A 144 -10.66 -9.14 -12.88
N PRO A 145 -11.30 -8.84 -14.04
CA PRO A 145 -10.93 -7.69 -14.84
C PRO A 145 -10.93 -6.39 -14.01
N LEU A 146 -9.83 -5.65 -14.11
CA LEU A 146 -9.59 -4.43 -13.35
C LEU A 146 -10.16 -3.23 -14.10
N ARG A 147 -10.69 -2.28 -13.35
CA ARG A 147 -11.08 -0.96 -13.86
C ARG A 147 -10.07 0.08 -13.38
N LEU A 148 -9.79 1.09 -14.21
CA LEU A 148 -8.87 2.16 -13.84
C LEU A 148 -9.28 2.87 -12.53
N GLN A 149 -10.58 3.06 -12.29
CA GLN A 149 -11.11 3.63 -11.04
C GLN A 149 -10.71 2.80 -9.80
N GLN A 150 -10.66 1.47 -9.93
CA GLN A 150 -10.24 0.59 -8.84
C GLN A 150 -8.75 0.75 -8.57
N LEU A 151 -7.92 0.87 -9.61
CA LEU A 151 -6.49 1.16 -9.46
C LEU A 151 -6.26 2.53 -8.80
N LYS A 152 -7.02 3.55 -9.21
CA LYS A 152 -6.97 4.90 -8.62
C LYS A 152 -7.25 4.88 -7.11
N ALA A 153 -8.30 4.16 -6.69
CA ALA A 153 -8.65 4.03 -5.29
C ALA A 153 -7.64 3.22 -4.46
N MET A 154 -6.88 2.33 -5.09
CA MET A 154 -5.84 1.53 -4.41
C MET A 154 -4.49 2.24 -4.33
N ALA A 155 -4.12 3.05 -5.33
CA ALA A 155 -2.79 3.63 -5.48
C ALA A 155 -2.36 4.46 -4.26
N GLY A 156 -3.18 5.45 -3.86
CA GLY A 156 -2.89 6.32 -2.72
C GLY A 156 -2.61 5.58 -1.42
N PRO A 157 -3.53 4.72 -0.92
CA PRO A 157 -3.33 4.07 0.36
C PRO A 157 -2.28 2.95 0.37
N ILE A 158 -1.78 2.47 -0.79
CA ILE A 158 -0.55 1.66 -0.84
C ILE A 158 0.72 2.51 -1.07
N GLY A 159 0.59 3.83 -1.22
CA GLY A 159 1.74 4.74 -1.37
C GLY A 159 2.34 4.74 -2.78
N TRP A 160 1.53 4.38 -3.78
CA TRP A 160 1.92 4.32 -5.19
C TRP A 160 1.22 5.43 -5.99
N THR A 161 1.78 5.79 -7.14
CA THR A 161 1.06 6.62 -8.10
C THR A 161 0.14 5.77 -8.96
N LEU A 162 -0.90 6.37 -9.53
CA LEU A 162 -1.77 5.68 -10.50
C LEU A 162 -0.97 5.23 -11.72
N GLN A 163 -0.03 6.03 -12.19
CA GLN A 163 0.77 5.74 -13.38
C GLN A 163 1.63 4.49 -13.19
N ASP A 164 2.33 4.36 -12.06
CA ASP A 164 3.14 3.19 -11.75
C ASP A 164 2.25 1.93 -11.64
N LEU A 165 1.12 2.04 -10.93
CA LEU A 165 0.24 0.89 -10.71
C LEU A 165 -0.43 0.44 -12.01
N ALA A 166 -0.84 1.37 -12.87
CA ALA A 166 -1.40 1.08 -14.19
C ALA A 166 -0.37 0.44 -15.13
N ALA A 167 0.89 0.90 -15.08
CA ALA A 167 1.98 0.33 -15.87
C ALA A 167 2.24 -1.13 -15.50
N VAL A 168 2.27 -1.45 -14.20
CA VAL A 168 2.41 -2.83 -13.70
C VAL A 168 1.17 -3.68 -14.02
N ALA A 169 -0.03 -3.09 -14.00
CA ALA A 169 -1.27 -3.77 -14.37
C ALA A 169 -1.43 -4.01 -15.89
N GLY A 170 -0.61 -3.37 -16.72
CA GLY A 170 -0.80 -3.33 -18.17
C GLY A 170 -2.11 -2.63 -18.58
N VAL A 171 -2.61 -1.71 -17.74
CA VAL A 171 -3.84 -0.96 -18.00
C VAL A 171 -3.47 0.39 -18.61
N PRO A 172 -3.99 0.75 -19.80
CA PRO A 172 -3.74 2.07 -20.38
C PRO A 172 -4.40 3.16 -19.55
N LEU A 173 -3.69 4.27 -19.35
CA LEU A 173 -4.29 5.48 -18.79
C LEU A 173 -5.15 6.15 -19.87
N GLY A 174 -6.40 6.45 -19.55
CA GLY A 174 -7.30 7.24 -20.38
C GLY A 174 -7.69 8.53 -19.67
N GLU A 175 -8.58 9.32 -20.28
CA GLU A 175 -9.25 10.42 -19.60
C GLU A 175 -10.26 9.85 -18.59
N PHE A 176 -10.34 10.42 -17.38
CA PHE A 176 -11.25 9.98 -16.33
C PHE A 176 -11.74 11.14 -15.48
N ASP A 177 -12.93 10.97 -14.89
CA ASP A 177 -13.51 11.93 -13.96
C ASP A 177 -12.72 12.02 -12.63
N ASP A 178 -12.76 13.21 -12.04
CA ASP A 178 -12.23 13.52 -10.70
C ASP A 178 -13.01 12.79 -9.60
N CYS A 179 -12.76 11.50 -9.45
CA CYS A 179 -13.13 10.77 -8.24
C CYS A 179 -12.16 11.15 -7.12
N SER A 180 -12.68 11.64 -5.99
CA SER A 180 -11.93 11.83 -4.75
C SER A 180 -11.38 10.50 -4.26
N VAL A 181 -10.06 10.37 -4.22
CA VAL A 181 -9.34 9.20 -3.70
C VAL A 181 -8.43 9.63 -2.56
N LEU A 182 -8.03 8.71 -1.70
CA LEU A 182 -6.96 8.98 -0.74
C LEU A 182 -5.68 9.35 -1.50
N CYS A 183 -4.97 10.36 -1.03
CA CYS A 183 -3.71 10.78 -1.62
C CYS A 183 -2.58 9.80 -1.24
N ARG A 184 -1.43 9.95 -1.90
CA ARG A 184 -0.23 9.15 -1.63
C ARG A 184 0.27 9.28 -0.19
N HIS A 185 0.10 10.44 0.45
CA HIS A 185 0.54 10.68 1.83
C HIS A 185 -0.08 9.69 2.83
N VAL A 186 -1.31 9.22 2.58
CA VAL A 186 -1.90 8.15 3.40
C VAL A 186 -1.05 6.88 3.31
N GLY A 187 -0.68 6.47 2.11
CA GLY A 187 0.20 5.34 1.89
C GLY A 187 1.61 5.54 2.46
N GLU A 188 2.15 6.75 2.45
CA GLU A 188 3.43 7.08 3.09
C GLU A 188 3.40 6.87 4.61
N VAL A 189 2.29 7.20 5.27
CA VAL A 189 2.08 6.88 6.68
C VAL A 189 2.08 5.36 6.91
N PHE A 190 1.43 4.58 6.04
CA PHE A 190 1.48 3.11 6.13
C PHE A 190 2.87 2.53 5.86
N ILE A 191 3.63 3.14 4.94
CA ILE A 191 5.02 2.77 4.64
C ILE A 191 5.90 3.04 5.87
N ALA A 192 5.80 4.22 6.47
CA ALA A 192 6.50 4.53 7.72
C ALA A 192 6.08 3.57 8.85
N ALA A 193 4.81 3.19 8.88
CA ALA A 193 4.28 2.28 9.88
C ALA A 193 4.67 0.81 9.67
N VAL A 194 5.43 0.42 8.64
CA VAL A 194 5.78 -1.00 8.36
C VAL A 194 6.53 -1.68 9.51
N ARG A 195 7.24 -0.93 10.36
CA ARG A 195 7.99 -1.50 11.49
C ARG A 195 7.22 -1.58 12.80
N LEU A 196 6.11 -0.86 12.92
CA LEU A 196 5.36 -0.77 14.16
C LEU A 196 4.72 -2.11 14.56
N ASP A 197 4.67 -2.40 15.85
CA ASP A 197 3.81 -3.47 16.38
C ASP A 197 2.39 -2.98 16.70
N THR A 198 1.62 -3.84 17.37
CA THR A 198 0.23 -3.53 17.72
C THR A 198 0.12 -2.36 18.69
N GLU A 199 0.98 -2.28 19.70
CA GLU A 199 0.92 -1.21 20.71
C GLU A 199 1.31 0.12 20.09
N GLN A 200 2.36 0.12 19.27
CA GLN A 200 2.80 1.29 18.54
C GLN A 200 1.76 1.78 17.51
N LEU A 201 1.04 0.87 16.84
CA LEU A 201 -0.07 1.25 15.96
C LEU A 201 -1.23 1.89 16.72
N ILE A 202 -1.51 1.43 17.94
CA ILE A 202 -2.53 2.04 18.80
C ILE A 202 -2.09 3.46 19.19
N LEU A 203 -0.82 3.65 19.56
CA LEU A 203 -0.26 4.97 19.87
C LEU A 203 -0.30 5.91 18.66
N ALA A 204 0.14 5.44 17.49
CA ALA A 204 0.06 6.21 16.25
C ALA A 204 -1.39 6.55 15.86
N GLY A 205 -2.34 5.64 16.15
CA GLY A 205 -3.75 5.92 16.01
C GLY A 205 -4.22 7.07 16.90
N ALA A 206 -3.86 7.05 18.18
CA ALA A 206 -4.20 8.13 19.11
C ALA A 206 -3.59 9.49 18.67
N GLU A 207 -2.37 9.46 18.11
CA GLU A 207 -1.74 10.65 17.55
C GLU A 207 -2.49 11.18 16.32
N ALA A 208 -2.97 10.30 15.44
CA ALA A 208 -3.82 10.68 14.31
C ALA A 208 -5.12 11.37 14.77
N ASP A 209 -5.75 10.89 15.85
CA ASP A 209 -6.92 11.55 16.44
C ASP A 209 -6.56 12.96 16.97
N ARG A 210 -5.43 13.07 17.69
CA ARG A 210 -4.93 14.36 18.21
C ARG A 210 -4.66 15.37 17.09
N LEU A 211 -4.01 14.94 16.00
CA LEU A 211 -3.64 15.79 14.88
C LEU A 211 -4.84 16.19 14.01
N SER A 212 -5.79 15.29 13.79
CA SER A 212 -7.00 15.58 13.01
C SER A 212 -8.04 16.41 13.76
N GLY A 213 -7.88 16.62 15.07
CA GLY A 213 -8.87 17.29 15.91
C GLY A 213 -10.20 16.55 15.99
N ARG A 214 -10.20 15.25 15.67
CA ARG A 214 -11.40 14.42 15.58
C ARG A 214 -12.01 14.20 16.96
N VAL A 215 -13.33 14.34 17.06
CA VAL A 215 -14.13 13.90 18.21
C VAL A 215 -14.96 12.69 17.76
N ASP A 216 -14.57 11.49 18.19
CA ASP A 216 -15.12 10.23 17.65
C ASP A 216 -16.43 9.77 18.32
N GLN A 217 -17.26 9.03 17.56
CA GLN A 217 -18.44 8.29 18.06
C GLN A 217 -18.22 6.76 18.07
N GLY A 218 -16.99 6.28 17.87
CA GLY A 218 -16.56 4.92 18.20
C GLY A 218 -16.89 3.83 17.19
N MET A 219 -17.37 4.17 15.99
CA MET A 219 -17.71 3.20 14.94
C MET A 219 -16.80 3.36 13.73
N TRP A 220 -16.14 2.27 13.31
CA TRP A 220 -15.43 2.21 12.03
C TRP A 220 -16.44 2.35 10.89
N GLN A 221 -16.24 3.34 10.02
CA GLN A 221 -17.01 3.51 8.80
C GLN A 221 -16.05 3.69 7.62
N PRO A 222 -16.32 3.06 6.45
CA PRO A 222 -15.62 3.39 5.22
C PRO A 222 -15.76 4.89 4.96
N VAL A 223 -14.65 5.58 4.71
CA VAL A 223 -14.70 7.03 4.49
C VAL A 223 -15.27 7.26 3.10
N ALA A 224 -16.45 7.88 3.04
CA ALA A 224 -17.21 8.07 1.80
C ALA A 224 -16.58 9.14 0.87
N TYR A 225 -15.68 9.98 1.40
CA TYR A 225 -14.99 11.03 0.66
C TYR A 225 -13.50 10.94 0.94
N GLY A 226 -12.68 10.91 -0.12
CA GLY A 226 -11.24 11.17 0.01
C GLY A 226 -10.98 12.57 0.57
N LEU A 227 -9.71 12.96 0.67
CA LEU A 227 -9.36 14.31 1.11
C LEU A 227 -10.09 15.34 0.23
N ARG A 228 -10.80 16.26 0.88
CA ARG A 228 -11.64 17.27 0.21
C ARG A 228 -10.81 18.33 -0.52
N GLU A 229 -9.56 18.50 -0.11
CA GLU A 229 -8.60 19.40 -0.72
C GLU A 229 -7.74 18.61 -1.71
N THR A 230 -7.51 19.19 -2.89
CA THR A 230 -6.55 18.65 -3.86
C THR A 230 -5.19 18.51 -3.20
N CYS A 231 -4.66 17.28 -3.23
CA CYS A 231 -3.30 17.00 -2.86
C CYS A 231 -2.35 17.81 -3.76
N PRO A 232 -1.33 18.48 -3.19
CA PRO A 232 -0.32 19.17 -3.99
C PRO A 232 0.59 18.20 -4.77
N ASP A 233 0.56 16.91 -4.43
CA ASP A 233 1.13 15.80 -5.20
C ASP A 233 0.14 15.21 -6.22
#